data_AF-A0A522LXW7-F1
#
_entry.id   AF-A0A522LXW7-F1
#
_cell.length_a   1.000
_cell.length_b   1.000
_cell.length_c   1.000
_cell.angle_alpha   90.00
_cell.angle_beta   90.00
_cell.angle_gamma   90.00
#
_symmetry.space_group_name_H-M   'P 1'
#
loop_
_entity.id
_entity.type
_entity.pdbx_description
1 polymer ?
#
loop_
_entity_poly.entity_id
_entity_poly.type
_entity_poly.pdbx_seq_one_letter_code
_entity_poly.pdbx_strand_id
1 'polypeptide(L)'
;MAAAPVLLTLESADPGKPRVSATIKAEGGLTTSPTQGQPREKWSLKPGEALASDTRPADRLVELYQASGNQATLLCAVQVRYFQNKDGEWQPHYVMVDEPLVTRVGEKWLPVTALRGNAALVVITNATLPNAEGFYLAIEFGLSIGTTPIDYWQVK
;
A
#
# COMPACT_ATOMS: atom_id res chain seq x y z
N MET A 1 6.79 24.19 -11.58
CA MET A 1 6.89 22.71 -11.59
C MET A 1 5.48 22.16 -11.57
N ALA A 2 5.15 21.19 -12.43
CA ALA A 2 3.88 20.47 -12.32
C ALA A 2 3.87 19.70 -10.99
N ALA A 3 2.70 19.59 -10.36
CA ALA A 3 2.54 18.76 -9.16
C ALA A 3 2.83 17.30 -9.51
N ALA A 4 3.43 16.55 -8.57
CA ALA A 4 3.66 15.13 -8.79
C ALA A 4 2.31 14.39 -8.93
N PRO A 5 2.17 13.50 -9.92
CA PRO A 5 0.92 12.78 -10.16
C PRO A 5 0.58 11.86 -8.98
N VAL A 6 -0.71 11.59 -8.82
CA VAL A 6 -1.18 10.64 -7.81
C VAL A 6 -0.87 9.21 -8.27
N LEU A 7 -0.12 8.47 -7.45
CA LEU A 7 0.16 7.05 -7.70
C LEU A 7 -1.04 6.19 -7.33
N LEU A 8 -1.59 6.40 -6.13
CA LEU A 8 -2.72 5.64 -5.59
C LEU A 8 -3.44 6.43 -4.50
N THR A 9 -4.68 6.02 -4.21
CA THR A 9 -5.42 6.49 -3.04
C THR A 9 -5.66 5.31 -2.10
N LEU A 10 -5.23 5.47 -0.85
CA LEU A 10 -5.41 4.51 0.23
C LEU A 10 -6.70 4.84 0.99
N GLU A 11 -7.62 3.89 1.09
CA GLU A 11 -8.91 4.08 1.76
C GLU A 11 -9.23 2.96 2.73
N SER A 12 -10.03 3.27 3.76
CA SER A 12 -10.65 2.26 4.60
C SER A 12 -12.07 2.69 4.99
N ALA A 13 -12.98 1.72 5.00
CA ALA A 13 -14.39 1.90 5.32
C ALA A 13 -14.89 0.75 6.23
N ASP A 14 -14.14 0.45 7.28
CA ASP A 14 -14.52 -0.54 8.30
C ASP A 14 -15.92 -0.23 8.91
N PRO A 15 -16.79 -1.23 9.10
CA PRO A 15 -18.06 -1.04 9.81
C PRO A 15 -17.87 -0.39 11.19
N GLY A 16 -18.66 0.64 11.48
CA GLY A 16 -18.62 1.33 12.78
C GLY A 16 -17.46 2.31 12.97
N LYS A 17 -16.59 2.51 11.96
CA LYS A 17 -15.55 3.56 11.98
C LYS A 17 -15.81 4.59 10.87
N PRO A 18 -15.42 5.87 11.05
CA PRO A 18 -15.44 6.84 9.97
C PRO A 18 -14.55 6.38 8.81
N ARG A 19 -15.01 6.62 7.58
CA ARG A 19 -14.19 6.38 6.38
C ARG A 19 -12.95 7.27 6.41
N VAL A 20 -11.82 6.71 5.98
CA VAL A 20 -10.59 7.45 5.76
C VAL A 20 -10.09 7.29 4.34
N SER A 21 -9.39 8.32 3.87
CA SER A 21 -8.78 8.36 2.55
C SER A 21 -7.48 9.17 2.62
N ALA A 22 -6.44 8.69 1.96
CA ALA A 22 -5.13 9.33 1.87
C ALA A 22 -4.56 9.15 0.46
N THR A 23 -4.11 10.23 -0.15
CA THR A 23 -3.54 10.22 -1.50
C THR A 23 -2.02 10.11 -1.43
N ILE A 24 -1.44 9.14 -2.14
CA ILE A 24 0.01 8.97 -2.26
C ILE A 24 0.43 9.47 -3.64
N LYS A 25 1.29 10.49 -3.67
CA LYS A 25 1.83 11.11 -4.90
C LYS A 25 3.17 10.51 -5.27
N ALA A 26 3.60 10.73 -6.51
CA ALA A 26 4.91 10.31 -7.01
C ALA A 26 6.06 11.19 -6.49
N GLU A 27 6.02 11.57 -5.21
CA GLU A 27 7.03 12.37 -4.52
C GLU A 27 7.90 11.43 -3.69
N GLY A 28 9.19 11.34 -4.04
CA GLY A 28 10.12 10.44 -3.35
C GLY A 28 10.34 10.83 -1.88
N GLY A 29 10.58 9.82 -1.05
CA GLY A 29 10.89 10.00 0.37
C GLY A 29 9.80 9.51 1.31
N LEU A 30 10.05 9.64 2.62
CA LEU A 30 9.16 9.20 3.69
C LEU A 30 8.11 10.28 3.98
N THR A 31 6.85 9.88 4.04
CA THR A 31 5.71 10.77 4.30
C THR A 31 4.88 10.20 5.44
N THR A 32 4.46 11.08 6.37
CA THR A 32 3.52 10.73 7.43
C THR A 32 2.10 10.66 6.88
N SER A 33 1.41 9.58 7.23
CA SER A 33 0.03 9.37 6.82
C SER A 33 -0.93 10.32 7.54
N PRO A 34 -1.91 10.95 6.86
CA PRO A 34 -2.98 11.67 7.52
C PRO A 34 -3.91 10.74 8.32
N THR A 35 -3.79 9.42 8.11
CA THR A 35 -4.53 8.39 8.84
C THR A 35 -3.68 7.72 9.92
N GLN A 36 -2.55 8.33 10.29
CA GLN A 36 -1.66 7.82 11.34
C GLN A 36 -2.43 7.51 12.64
N GLY A 37 -2.09 6.38 13.26
CA GLY A 37 -2.68 5.89 14.50
C GLY A 37 -4.11 5.39 14.36
N GLN A 38 -4.64 5.27 13.14
CA GLN A 38 -6.00 4.79 12.90
C GLN A 38 -5.99 3.33 12.45
N PRO A 39 -6.07 2.36 13.38
CA PRO A 39 -6.05 0.95 13.04
C PRO A 39 -7.28 0.54 12.23
N ARG A 40 -7.06 -0.15 11.10
CA ARG A 40 -8.12 -0.64 10.20
C ARG A 40 -8.06 -2.14 10.02
N GLU A 41 -9.21 -2.77 9.82
CA GLU A 41 -9.29 -4.18 9.46
C GLU A 41 -8.86 -4.38 8.01
N LYS A 42 -9.31 -3.48 7.13
CA LYS A 42 -9.01 -3.52 5.70
C LYS A 42 -8.62 -2.16 5.16
N TRP A 43 -7.73 -2.20 4.18
CA TRP A 43 -7.29 -1.09 3.36
C TRP A 43 -7.55 -1.39 1.88
N SER A 44 -7.91 -0.36 1.13
CA SER A 44 -8.11 -0.40 -0.31
C SER A 44 -7.16 0.57 -0.99
N LEU A 45 -6.33 0.07 -1.90
CA LEU A 45 -5.59 0.83 -2.89
C LEU A 45 -6.48 1.04 -4.10
N LYS A 46 -6.87 2.29 -4.35
CA LYS A 46 -7.61 2.71 -5.53
C LYS A 46 -6.66 3.28 -6.59
N PRO A 47 -7.02 3.18 -7.89
CA PRO A 47 -6.29 3.83 -8.97
C PRO A 47 -5.94 5.28 -8.66
N GLY A 48 -4.69 5.66 -8.91
CA GLY A 48 -4.28 7.06 -8.97
C GLY A 48 -4.71 7.73 -10.27
N GLU A 49 -3.98 8.78 -10.62
CA GLU A 49 -4.25 9.60 -11.80
C GLU A 49 -3.83 8.85 -13.09
N ALA A 50 -4.71 8.87 -14.09
CA ALA A 50 -4.35 8.44 -15.45
C ALA A 50 -3.64 9.60 -16.16
N LEU A 51 -2.51 9.30 -16.82
CA LEU A 51 -1.62 10.29 -17.37
C LEU A 51 -1.62 10.26 -18.89
N ALA A 52 -1.93 11.39 -19.52
CA ALA A 52 -1.68 11.61 -20.94
C ALA A 52 -0.18 11.83 -21.15
N SER A 53 0.50 10.86 -21.76
CA SER A 53 1.94 10.90 -22.02
C SER A 53 2.30 10.01 -23.20
N ASP A 54 3.21 10.46 -24.05
CA ASP A 54 3.70 9.69 -25.20
C ASP A 54 4.51 8.46 -24.76
N THR A 55 5.13 8.53 -23.59
CA THR A 55 5.94 7.44 -23.02
C THR A 55 5.32 6.93 -21.72
N ARG A 56 5.48 5.62 -21.47
CA ARG A 56 5.06 5.01 -20.20
C ARG A 56 5.76 5.69 -19.02
N PRO A 57 5.01 6.20 -18.03
CA PRO A 57 5.59 6.70 -16.79
C PRO A 57 6.44 5.62 -16.10
N ALA A 58 7.48 6.05 -15.38
CA ALA A 58 8.39 5.14 -14.71
C ALA A 58 7.68 4.36 -13.59
N ASP A 59 8.06 3.09 -13.42
CA ASP A 59 7.61 2.25 -12.30
C ASP A 59 7.99 2.93 -10.96
N ARG A 60 7.20 2.66 -9.92
CA ARG A 60 7.44 3.15 -8.55
C ARG A 60 7.27 2.03 -7.55
N LEU A 61 7.95 2.15 -6.41
CA LEU A 61 7.72 1.29 -5.25
C LEU A 61 7.18 2.13 -4.10
N VAL A 62 6.04 1.73 -3.55
CA VAL A 62 5.44 2.36 -2.38
C VAL A 62 5.50 1.39 -1.21
N GLU A 63 6.32 1.70 -0.22
CA GLU A 63 6.45 0.93 1.02
C GLU A 63 5.52 1.51 2.08
N LEU A 64 4.68 0.69 2.70
CA LEU A 64 3.71 1.08 3.72
C LEU A 64 4.19 0.63 5.10
N TYR A 65 4.16 1.50 6.09
CA TYR A 65 4.72 1.22 7.42
C TYR A 65 3.71 1.43 8.54
N GLN A 66 3.87 0.66 9.60
CA GLN A 66 3.27 0.90 10.91
C GLN A 66 4.34 1.39 11.90
N ALA A 67 3.97 2.31 12.77
CA ALA A 67 4.74 2.77 13.90
C ALA A 67 4.44 1.93 15.15
N SER A 68 5.48 1.58 15.90
CA SER A 68 5.38 1.05 17.27
C SER A 68 6.47 1.67 18.13
N GLY A 69 6.10 2.65 18.95
CA GLY A 69 7.07 3.46 19.70
C GLY A 69 8.03 4.18 18.74
N ASN A 70 9.34 3.91 18.88
CA ASN A 70 10.39 4.49 18.04
C ASN A 70 10.76 3.63 16.82
N GLN A 71 10.03 2.53 16.57
CA GLN A 71 10.30 1.63 15.45
C GLN A 71 9.21 1.76 14.39
N ALA A 72 9.64 1.72 13.11
CA ALA A 72 8.75 1.56 11.98
C ALA A 72 8.91 0.15 11.41
N THR A 73 7.81 -0.56 11.27
CA THR A 73 7.75 -1.90 10.69
C THR A 73 7.16 -1.78 9.29
N LEU A 74 7.88 -2.26 8.28
CA LEU A 74 7.36 -2.39 6.91
C LEU A 74 6.20 -3.39 6.94
N LEU A 75 5.04 -2.99 6.45
CA LEU A 75 3.84 -3.82 6.34
C LEU A 75 3.81 -4.58 5.02
N CYS A 76 3.97 -3.86 3.92
CA CYS A 76 4.08 -4.40 2.58
C CYS A 76 4.67 -3.34 1.65
N ALA A 77 5.13 -3.79 0.49
CA ALA A 77 5.51 -2.92 -0.60
C ALA A 77 4.53 -3.10 -1.76
N VAL A 78 4.22 -2.01 -2.46
CA VAL A 78 3.33 -1.99 -3.61
C VAL A 78 4.14 -1.51 -4.79
N GLN A 79 4.34 -2.39 -5.76
CA GLN A 79 4.93 -2.01 -7.04
C GLN A 79 3.84 -1.40 -7.92
N VAL A 80 4.08 -0.18 -8.39
CA VAL A 80 3.20 0.57 -9.28
C VAL A 80 3.79 0.52 -10.70
N ARG A 81 2.98 0.06 -11.65
CA ARG A 81 3.30 0.08 -13.08
C ARG A 81 2.13 0.64 -13.87
N TYR A 82 2.44 1.40 -14.91
CA TYR A 82 1.43 2.04 -15.75
C TYR A 82 1.09 1.19 -16.97
N PHE A 83 -0.21 1.07 -17.26
CA PHE A 83 -0.76 0.39 -18.43
C PHE A 83 -1.73 1.32 -19.15
N GLN A 84 -1.82 1.23 -20.48
CA GLN A 84 -2.77 2.06 -21.22
C GLN A 84 -4.21 1.63 -20.95
N ASN A 85 -5.07 2.60 -20.63
CA ASN A 85 -6.51 2.41 -20.59
C ASN A 85 -7.11 2.50 -22.01
N LYS A 86 -8.43 2.38 -22.13
CA LYS A 86 -9.14 2.44 -23.42
C LYS A 86 -9.05 3.82 -24.10
N ASP A 87 -8.77 4.85 -23.33
CA ASP A 87 -8.65 6.24 -23.79
C ASP A 87 -7.20 6.57 -24.19
N GLY A 88 -6.28 5.59 -24.12
CA GLY A 88 -4.87 5.75 -24.46
C GLY A 88 -4.02 6.37 -23.35
N GLU A 89 -4.59 6.65 -22.19
CA GLU A 89 -3.90 7.23 -21.04
C GLU A 89 -3.21 6.16 -20.21
N TRP A 90 -2.08 6.51 -19.60
CA TRP A 90 -1.33 5.62 -18.73
C TRP A 90 -1.94 5.59 -17.33
N GLN A 91 -2.56 4.47 -16.97
CA GLN A 91 -3.21 4.26 -15.68
C GLN A 91 -2.35 3.38 -14.75
N PRO A 92 -2.14 3.77 -13.48
CA PRO A 92 -1.38 2.97 -12.53
C PRO A 92 -2.14 1.68 -12.17
N HIS A 93 -1.41 0.58 -12.15
CA HIS A 93 -1.82 -0.72 -11.64
C HIS A 93 -0.77 -1.22 -10.64
N TYR A 94 -1.18 -2.18 -9.82
CA TYR A 94 -0.50 -2.52 -8.58
C TYR A 94 -0.23 -4.01 -8.47
N VAL A 95 0.92 -4.37 -7.95
CA VAL A 95 1.15 -5.69 -7.37
C VAL A 95 1.69 -5.49 -5.96
N MET A 96 1.16 -6.26 -5.01
CA MET A 96 1.72 -6.29 -3.66
C MET A 96 2.92 -7.23 -3.69
N VAL A 97 4.06 -6.72 -3.25
CA VAL A 97 5.25 -7.52 -3.02
C VAL A 97 5.16 -7.99 -1.57
N ASP A 98 4.87 -9.27 -1.40
CA ASP A 98 4.80 -9.91 -0.09
C ASP A 98 6.23 -10.07 0.44
N GLU A 99 6.69 -9.10 1.23
CA GLU A 99 7.86 -9.29 2.08
C GLU A 99 7.41 -9.90 3.42
N PRO A 100 8.06 -10.96 3.91
CA PRO A 100 7.70 -11.54 5.20
C PRO A 100 7.91 -10.49 6.29
N LEU A 101 6.84 -10.18 7.03
CA LEU A 101 6.92 -9.30 8.20
C LEU A 101 7.86 -9.92 9.22
N VAL A 102 9.11 -9.46 9.27
CA VAL A 102 10.09 -9.91 10.25
C VAL A 102 10.64 -8.73 11.04
N THR A 103 10.82 -8.93 12.34
CA THR A 103 11.55 -8.02 13.21
C THR A 103 12.80 -8.71 13.76
N ARG A 104 13.84 -7.93 14.02
CA ARG A 104 15.08 -8.44 14.60
C ARG A 104 15.01 -8.31 16.12
N VAL A 105 14.97 -9.46 16.81
CA VAL A 105 15.02 -9.53 18.27
C VAL A 105 16.33 -10.16 18.69
N GLY A 106 17.25 -9.34 19.21
CA GLY A 106 18.64 -9.75 19.42
C GLY A 106 19.31 -10.12 18.10
N GLU A 107 19.82 -11.35 17.99
CA GLU A 107 20.48 -11.86 16.78
C GLU A 107 19.57 -12.68 15.85
N LYS A 108 18.27 -12.79 16.16
CA LYS A 108 17.33 -13.62 15.39
C LYS A 108 16.33 -12.76 14.63
N TRP A 109 16.09 -13.13 13.38
CA TRP A 109 14.94 -12.70 12.61
C TRP A 109 13.72 -13.49 13.07
N LEU A 110 12.68 -12.81 13.53
CA LEU A 110 11.43 -13.43 13.97
C LEU A 110 10.26 -12.80 13.21
N PRO A 111 9.23 -13.58 12.84
CA PRO A 111 8.04 -13.03 12.25
C PRO A 111 7.37 -12.03 13.20
N VAL A 112 6.79 -10.96 12.66
CA VAL A 112 5.99 -10.00 13.44
C VAL A 112 4.70 -10.71 13.86
N THR A 113 4.58 -10.99 15.16
CA THR A 113 3.39 -11.62 15.74
C THR A 113 2.42 -10.53 16.21
N ALA A 114 1.20 -10.49 15.65
CA ALA A 114 0.23 -9.45 16.01
C ALA A 114 -0.58 -9.76 17.27
N LEU A 115 -0.74 -11.03 17.67
CA LEU A 115 -1.52 -11.42 18.85
C LEU A 115 -1.11 -12.81 19.37
N ARG A 116 -0.81 -12.91 20.67
CA ARG A 116 -0.58 -14.18 21.42
C ARG A 116 0.37 -15.19 20.73
N GLY A 117 1.38 -14.70 20.01
CA GLY A 117 2.36 -15.56 19.32
C GLY A 117 1.96 -16.02 17.91
N ASN A 118 0.79 -15.60 17.39
CA ASN A 118 0.39 -15.89 16.02
C ASN A 118 0.97 -14.86 15.05
N ALA A 119 1.58 -15.33 13.96
CA ALA A 119 2.05 -14.48 12.87
C ALA A 119 0.84 -13.80 12.18
N ALA A 120 0.91 -12.48 12.03
CA ALA A 120 0.01 -11.79 11.11
C ALA A 120 0.66 -11.74 9.74
N LEU A 121 -0.13 -12.03 8.72
CA LEU A 121 0.26 -11.88 7.32
C LEU A 121 -0.59 -10.78 6.70
N VAL A 122 -0.01 -9.99 5.81
CA VAL A 122 -0.83 -9.18 4.90
C VAL A 122 -1.47 -10.13 3.90
N VAL A 123 -2.78 -10.03 3.73
CA VAL A 123 -3.56 -10.87 2.83
C VAL A 123 -4.32 -9.97 1.88
N ILE A 124 -4.16 -10.21 0.57
CA ILE A 124 -5.01 -9.60 -0.45
C ILE A 124 -6.39 -10.25 -0.38
N THR A 125 -7.43 -9.43 -0.24
CA THR A 125 -8.84 -9.85 -0.16
C THR A 125 -9.66 -9.40 -1.37
N ASN A 126 -8.98 -9.04 -2.47
CA ASN A 126 -9.60 -8.59 -3.71
C ASN A 126 -10.63 -9.57 -4.28
N ALA A 127 -11.67 -9.01 -4.90
CA ALA A 127 -12.57 -9.73 -5.79
C ALA A 127 -12.18 -9.60 -7.28
N THR A 128 -11.31 -8.64 -7.63
CA THR A 128 -10.92 -8.34 -9.01
C THR A 128 -9.70 -9.13 -9.45
N LEU A 129 -9.71 -9.60 -10.70
CA LEU A 129 -8.58 -10.30 -11.31
C LEU A 129 -7.48 -9.32 -11.76
N PRO A 130 -6.21 -9.72 -11.73
CA PRO A 130 -5.13 -8.93 -12.30
C PRO A 130 -5.15 -8.96 -13.83
N ASN A 131 -4.38 -8.06 -14.45
CA ASN A 131 -4.08 -8.12 -15.88
C ASN A 131 -3.13 -9.29 -16.22
N ALA A 132 -2.78 -9.46 -17.50
CA ALA A 132 -1.92 -10.55 -17.96
C ALA A 132 -0.49 -10.53 -17.37
N GLU A 133 -0.04 -9.39 -16.83
CA GLU A 133 1.25 -9.25 -16.14
C GLU A 133 1.16 -9.43 -14.62
N GLY A 134 -0.03 -9.73 -14.07
CA GLY A 134 -0.22 -9.90 -12.63
C GLY A 134 -0.50 -8.62 -11.85
N PHE A 135 -0.73 -7.48 -12.53
CA PHE A 135 -1.03 -6.21 -11.87
C PHE A 135 -2.54 -5.96 -11.77
N TYR A 136 -2.99 -5.59 -10.59
CA TYR A 136 -4.38 -5.26 -10.27
C TYR A 136 -4.63 -3.76 -10.43
N LEU A 137 -5.80 -3.39 -10.97
CA LEU A 137 -6.21 -1.98 -11.02
C LEU A 137 -6.49 -1.40 -9.61
N ALA A 138 -6.93 -2.24 -8.68
CA ALA A 138 -7.18 -1.89 -7.28
C ALA A 138 -6.81 -3.09 -6.40
N ILE A 139 -6.35 -2.85 -5.16
CA ILE A 139 -6.03 -3.91 -4.20
C ILE A 139 -6.74 -3.64 -2.88
N GLU A 140 -7.53 -4.59 -2.40
CA GLU A 140 -7.97 -4.67 -1.01
C GLU A 140 -7.07 -5.63 -0.25
N PHE A 141 -6.61 -5.22 0.93
CA PHE A 141 -5.79 -6.05 1.80
C PHE A 141 -6.07 -5.75 3.28
N GLY A 142 -5.68 -6.68 4.14
CA GLY A 142 -5.70 -6.53 5.60
C GLY A 142 -4.76 -7.50 6.26
N LEU A 143 -4.67 -7.48 7.59
CA LEU A 143 -3.98 -8.56 8.30
C LEU A 143 -4.88 -9.79 8.37
N SER A 144 -4.25 -10.97 8.35
CA SER A 144 -4.91 -12.25 8.66
C SER A 144 -5.54 -12.26 10.06
N ILE A 145 -5.00 -11.48 10.99
CA ILE A 145 -5.51 -11.29 12.35
C ILE A 145 -5.36 -9.83 12.80
N GLY A 146 -6.41 -9.30 13.42
CA GLY A 146 -6.39 -7.97 14.04
C GLY A 146 -6.56 -6.82 13.05
N THR A 147 -6.00 -5.67 13.39
CA THR A 147 -6.09 -4.43 12.62
C THR A 147 -4.70 -3.85 12.42
N THR A 148 -4.54 -3.00 11.40
CA THR A 148 -3.27 -2.36 11.07
C THR A 148 -3.49 -0.90 10.72
N PRO A 149 -2.85 0.04 11.44
CA PRO A 149 -2.72 1.40 10.96
C PRO A 149 -1.65 1.47 9.87
N ILE A 150 -1.79 2.44 8.96
CA ILE A 150 -0.73 2.83 8.03
C ILE A 150 -0.29 4.22 8.45
N ASP A 151 0.88 4.29 9.07
CA ASP A 151 1.39 5.48 9.75
C ASP A 151 2.33 6.28 8.87
N TYR A 152 3.07 5.60 8.00
CA TYR A 152 3.97 6.22 7.03
C TYR A 152 3.95 5.47 5.71
N TRP A 153 4.38 6.16 4.67
CA TRP A 153 4.77 5.51 3.43
C TRP A 153 6.05 6.11 2.86
N GLN A 154 6.79 5.31 2.10
CA GLN A 154 7.95 5.76 1.36
C GLN A 154 7.75 5.47 -0.13
N VAL A 155 7.97 6.48 -0.97
CA VAL A 155 7.97 6.33 -2.42
C VAL A 155 9.41 6.30 -2.93
N LYS A 156 9.73 5.29 -3.74
CA LYS A 156 11.02 5.08 -4.41
C LYS A 156 10.86 5.07 -5.93
#